data_AF-D8GS91-F1
#
_entry.id   AF-D8GS91-F1
#
_cell.length_a   1.000
_cell.length_b   1.000
_cell.length_c   1.000
_cell.angle_alpha   90.00
_cell.angle_beta   90.00
_cell.angle_gamma   90.00
#
_symmetry.space_group_name_H-M   'P 1'
#
loop_
_entity.id
_entity.type
_entity.pdbx_description
1 polymer ?
#
loop_
_entity_poly.entity_id
_entity_poly.type
_entity_poly.pdbx_seq_one_letter_code
_entity_poly.pdbx_strand_id
1 'polypeptide(L)'
;MADTIILLEISPKLGNYRIIKRWVKQRLGIEECIYNPRYQMLKCMLQWSKNYNEGKDNLKDRISPYKEKVITLKNNKDIHIFLEECLNTKKLA
;
A
#
# COMPACT_ATOMS: atom_id res chain seq x y z
N MET A 1 19.20 -9.52 -1.80
CA MET A 1 17.91 -10.17 -1.52
C MET A 1 17.32 -9.51 -0.28
N ALA A 2 15.99 -9.41 -0.15
CA ALA A 2 15.38 -8.87 1.07
C ALA A 2 15.17 -9.98 2.11
N ASP A 3 15.48 -9.70 3.37
CA ASP A 3 15.28 -10.60 4.51
C ASP A 3 13.81 -10.70 4.92
N THR A 4 13.04 -9.63 4.74
CA THR A 4 11.61 -9.56 5.06
C THR A 4 10.88 -8.67 4.06
N ILE A 5 9.63 -9.04 3.74
CA ILE A 5 8.74 -8.30 2.85
C ILE A 5 7.52 -7.85 3.65
N ILE A 6 7.29 -6.55 3.76
CA ILE A 6 6.09 -6.01 4.40
C ILE A 6 5.05 -5.70 3.32
N LEU A 7 3.93 -6.41 3.33
CA LEU A 7 2.80 -6.20 2.43
C LEU A 7 1.72 -5.37 3.13
N LEU A 8 1.44 -4.17 2.63
CA LEU A 8 0.35 -3.33 3.13
C LEU A 8 -0.96 -3.65 2.39
N GLU A 9 -1.89 -4.33 3.06
CA GLU A 9 -3.21 -4.65 2.52
C GLU A 9 -4.28 -3.68 3.04
N ILE A 10 -4.41 -2.54 2.37
CA ILE A 10 -5.43 -1.53 2.72
C ILE A 10 -6.80 -1.99 2.22
N SER A 11 -7.85 -1.75 3.01
CA SER A 11 -9.21 -2.03 2.55
C SER A 11 -9.55 -1.26 1.25
N PRO A 12 -10.23 -1.88 0.27
CA PRO A 12 -10.48 -1.26 -1.04
C PRO A 12 -11.19 0.10 -0.95
N LYS A 13 -12.15 0.22 -0.03
CA LYS A 13 -12.90 1.46 0.20
C LYS A 13 -11.99 2.60 0.67
N LEU A 14 -11.13 2.31 1.65
CA LEU A 14 -10.20 3.29 2.20
C LEU A 14 -9.12 3.68 1.18
N GLY A 15 -8.61 2.71 0.42
CA GLY A 15 -7.67 2.94 -0.67
C GLY A 15 -8.24 3.88 -1.73
N ASN A 16 -9.44 3.60 -2.22
CA ASN A 16 -10.10 4.42 -3.24
C ASN A 16 -10.42 5.83 -2.73
N TYR A 17 -10.89 5.98 -1.49
CA TYR A 17 -11.08 7.28 -0.86
C TYR A 17 -9.78 8.09 -0.82
N ARG A 18 -8.66 7.48 -0.41
CA ARG A 18 -7.35 8.14 -0.34
C ARG A 18 -6.85 8.55 -1.72
N ILE A 19 -7.01 7.71 -2.74
CA ILE A 19 -6.66 8.02 -4.13
C ILE A 19 -7.42 9.26 -4.60
N ILE A 20 -8.74 9.27 -4.45
CA ILE A 20 -9.60 10.39 -4.88
C ILE A 20 -9.23 11.67 -4.12
N LYS A 21 -9.08 11.58 -2.79
CA LYS A 21 -8.71 12.72 -1.94
C LYS A 21 -7.38 13.34 -2.34
N ARG A 22 -6.33 12.52 -2.57
CA ARG A 22 -5.02 13.02 -3.02
C ARG A 22 -5.12 13.65 -4.40
N TRP A 23 -5.83 13.00 -5.34
CA TRP A 23 -6.02 13.56 -6.67
C TRP A 23 -6.69 14.94 -6.64
N VAL A 24 -7.73 15.14 -5.82
CA VAL A 24 -8.39 16.45 -5.64
C VAL A 24 -7.40 17.47 -5.09
N LYS A 25 -6.64 17.15 -4.05
CA LYS A 25 -5.61 18.05 -3.49
C LYS A 25 -4.55 18.44 -4.52
N GLN A 26 -4.12 17.50 -5.34
CA GLN A 26 -3.14 17.73 -6.41
C GLN A 26 -3.70 18.62 -7.51
N ARG A 27 -4.97 18.44 -7.91
CA ARG A 27 -5.66 19.32 -8.86
C ARG A 27 -5.78 20.76 -8.36
N LEU A 28 -5.93 20.93 -7.04
CA LEU A 28 -6.04 22.23 -6.39
C LEU A 28 -4.67 22.86 -6.05
N GLY A 29 -3.56 22.19 -6.33
CA GLY A 29 -2.21 22.67 -5.98
C GLY A 29 -1.88 22.60 -4.48
N ILE A 30 -2.70 21.91 -3.68
CA ILE A 30 -2.50 21.76 -2.22
C ILE A 30 -1.41 20.71 -1.92
N GLU A 31 -1.28 19.72 -2.79
CA GLU A 31 -0.30 18.63 -2.65
C GLU A 31 0.48 18.51 -3.96
N GLU A 32 1.81 18.55 -3.89
CA GLU A 32 2.66 18.38 -5.07
C GLU A 32 2.60 16.93 -5.59
N CYS A 33 2.78 16.76 -6.89
CA CYS A 33 2.92 15.44 -7.49
C CYS A 33 3.84 15.43 -8.71
N ILE A 34 4.58 14.33 -8.87
CA ILE A 34 5.58 14.12 -9.95
C ILE A 34 4.97 13.74 -11.30
N TYR A 35 3.65 13.72 -11.41
CA TYR A 35 2.89 13.41 -12.63
C TYR A 35 1.80 14.46 -12.83
N ASN A 36 1.31 14.61 -14.06
CA ASN A 36 0.17 15.49 -14.31
C ASN A 36 -1.14 14.82 -13.82
N PRO A 37 -1.85 15.36 -12.81
CA PRO A 37 -3.03 14.74 -12.22
C PRO A 37 -4.27 14.90 -13.12
N ARG A 38 -4.25 14.35 -14.33
CA ARG A 38 -5.41 14.35 -15.24
C ARG A 38 -6.46 13.32 -14.81
N TYR A 39 -7.70 13.46 -15.28
CA TYR A 39 -8.74 12.45 -15.06
C TYR A 39 -8.36 11.05 -15.54
N GLN A 40 -7.60 10.97 -16.64
CA GLN A 40 -7.04 9.70 -17.13
C GLN A 40 -6.14 9.04 -16.07
N MET A 41 -5.32 9.84 -15.37
CA MET A 41 -4.46 9.35 -14.29
C MET A 41 -5.29 8.81 -13.12
N LEU A 42 -6.35 9.51 -12.72
CA LEU A 42 -7.27 9.03 -11.68
C LEU A 42 -7.90 7.68 -12.07
N LYS A 43 -8.36 7.54 -13.32
CA LYS A 43 -8.90 6.28 -13.85
C LYS A 43 -7.86 5.16 -13.77
N CYS A 44 -6.62 5.42 -14.18
CA CYS A 44 -5.52 4.45 -14.07
C CYS A 44 -5.28 4.02 -12.63
N MET A 45 -5.20 4.96 -11.68
CA MET A 45 -4.96 4.66 -10.26
C MET A 45 -6.08 3.79 -9.66
N LEU A 46 -7.33 4.12 -9.94
CA LEU A 46 -8.47 3.33 -9.48
C LEU A 46 -8.49 1.94 -10.14
N GLN A 47 -8.10 1.83 -11.42
CA GLN A 47 -7.98 0.56 -12.11
C GLN A 47 -6.86 -0.30 -11.52
N TRP A 48 -5.70 0.28 -11.19
CA TRP A 48 -4.61 -0.45 -10.53
C TRP A 48 -5.02 -0.94 -9.15
N SER A 49 -5.67 -0.09 -8.35
CA SER A 49 -6.26 -0.48 -7.06
C SER A 49 -7.25 -1.65 -7.23
N LYS A 50 -8.14 -1.58 -8.23
CA LYS A 50 -9.08 -2.66 -8.54
C LYS A 50 -8.36 -3.95 -8.95
N ASN A 51 -7.38 -3.85 -9.85
CA ASN A 51 -6.61 -5.01 -10.32
C ASN A 51 -5.87 -5.70 -9.17
N TYR A 52 -5.26 -4.95 -8.26
CA TYR A 52 -4.63 -5.47 -7.06
C TYR A 52 -5.63 -6.25 -6.19
N ASN A 53 -6.79 -5.64 -5.91
CA ASN A 53 -7.82 -6.26 -5.08
C ASN A 53 -8.43 -7.52 -5.72
N GLU A 54 -8.56 -7.54 -7.05
CA GLU A 54 -9.03 -8.70 -7.83
C GLU A 54 -7.92 -9.74 -8.10
N GLY A 55 -6.67 -9.49 -7.68
CA GLY A 55 -5.52 -10.35 -7.94
C GLY A 55 -5.02 -10.35 -9.39
N LYS A 56 -5.54 -9.46 -10.25
CA LYS A 56 -5.21 -9.37 -11.68
C LYS A 56 -3.86 -8.72 -11.97
N ASP A 57 -3.19 -8.17 -10.96
CA ASP A 57 -1.86 -7.58 -11.09
C ASP A 57 -0.72 -8.59 -10.82
N ASN A 58 -1.07 -9.85 -10.57
CA ASN A 58 -0.17 -10.96 -10.27
C ASN A 58 0.83 -10.66 -9.14
N LEU A 59 0.57 -9.67 -8.26
CA LEU A 59 1.48 -9.38 -7.15
C LEU A 59 1.56 -10.58 -6.21
N LYS A 60 0.41 -11.15 -5.85
CA LYS A 60 0.31 -12.29 -4.93
C LYS A 60 1.04 -13.53 -5.46
N ASP A 61 1.02 -13.75 -6.77
CA ASP A 61 1.77 -14.84 -7.40
C ASP A 61 3.27 -14.58 -7.37
N ARG A 62 3.70 -13.33 -7.66
CA ARG A 62 5.12 -12.93 -7.62
C ARG A 62 5.74 -13.04 -6.22
N ILE A 63 4.96 -12.81 -5.17
CA ILE A 63 5.42 -12.94 -3.78
C ILE A 63 5.20 -14.34 -3.20
N SER A 64 4.45 -15.21 -3.89
CA SER A 64 4.12 -16.56 -3.42
C SER A 64 5.34 -17.41 -3.08
N PRO A 65 6.46 -17.36 -3.83
CA PRO A 65 7.69 -18.10 -3.50
C PRO A 65 8.39 -17.62 -2.22
N TYR A 66 7.97 -16.50 -1.64
CA TYR A 66 8.59 -15.85 -0.49
C TYR A 66 7.64 -15.72 0.71
N LYS A 67 6.54 -16.49 0.72
CA LYS A 67 5.47 -16.39 1.73
C LYS A 67 6.00 -16.48 3.17
N GLU A 68 7.07 -17.25 3.38
CA GLU A 68 7.73 -17.44 4.67
C GLU A 68 8.32 -16.16 5.26
N LYS A 69 8.65 -15.16 4.42
CA LYS A 69 9.20 -13.87 4.84
C LYS A 69 8.27 -12.69 4.57
N VAL A 70 7.00 -12.95 4.24
CA VAL A 70 6.00 -11.90 3.99
C VAL A 70 5.18 -11.65 5.25
N ILE A 71 5.20 -10.41 5.73
CA ILE A 71 4.37 -9.91 6.83
C ILE A 71 3.28 -9.02 6.23
N THR A 72 2.01 -9.37 6.43
CA THR A 72 0.88 -8.59 5.90
C THR A 72 0.27 -7.71 6.98
N LEU A 73 0.22 -6.39 6.75
CA LEU A 73 -0.36 -5.41 7.66
C LEU A 73 -1.57 -4.76 6.99
N LYS A 74 -2.74 -4.84 7.63
CA LYS A 74 -4.02 -4.43 7.01
C LYS A 74 -4.52 -3.07 7.50
N ASN A 75 -4.09 -2.68 8.69
CA ASN A 75 -4.61 -1.51 9.38
C ASN A 75 -3.56 -0.94 10.36
N ASN A 76 -3.87 0.21 10.95
CA ASN A 76 -2.95 0.88 11.88
C ASN A 76 -2.65 0.04 13.12
N LYS A 77 -3.59 -0.77 13.62
CA LYS A 77 -3.33 -1.65 14.76
C LYS A 77 -2.25 -2.68 14.42
N ASP A 78 -2.33 -3.31 13.25
CA ASP A 78 -1.30 -4.26 12.79
C ASP A 78 0.06 -3.56 12.66
N ILE A 79 0.08 -2.33 12.14
CA ILE A 79 1.30 -1.52 12.03
C ILE A 79 1.88 -1.20 13.41
N HIS A 80 1.05 -0.80 14.37
CA HIS A 80 1.51 -0.49 15.73
C HIS A 80 2.10 -1.71 16.41
N ILE A 81 1.43 -2.87 16.35
CA ILE A 81 1.94 -4.13 16.90
C ILE A 81 3.29 -4.48 16.27
N PHE A 82 3.39 -4.44 14.94
CA PHE A 82 4.62 -4.74 14.22
C PHE A 82 5.78 -3.80 14.62
N LEU A 83 5.51 -2.51 14.78
CA LEU A 83 6.52 -1.54 15.22
C LEU A 83 6.94 -1.78 16.68
N GLU A 84 6.02 -2.11 17.58
CA GLU A 84 6.33 -2.45 18.97
C GLU A 84 7.22 -3.71 19.06
N GLU A 85 6.92 -4.75 18.28
CA GLU A 85 7.74 -5.96 18.18
C GLU A 85 9.16 -5.65 17.69
N CYS A 86 9.29 -4.80 16.67
CA CYS A 86 10.58 -4.36 16.14
C CYS A 86 11.39 -3.52 17.15
N LEU A 87 10.73 -2.72 17.98
CA LEU A 87 11.38 -1.90 18.99
C LEU A 87 11.80 -2.71 20.22
N ASN A 88 11.01 -3.70 20.61
CA ASN A 88 11.32 -4.58 21.74
C ASN A 88 12.44 -5.56 21.40
N THR A 89 12.48 -6.10 20.17
CA THR A 89 13.59 -6.94 19.70
C THR A 89 14.91 -6.17 19.67
N LYS A 90 14.91 -4.87 19.30
CA LYS A 90 16.11 -4.01 19.38
C LYS A 90 16.55 -3.66 20.79
N LYS A 91 15.70 -3.78 21.81
CA LYS A 91 16.08 -3.56 23.21
C LYS A 91 16.75 -4.78 23.85
N LEU A 92 16.58 -5.97 23.25
CA LEU A 92 17.10 -7.25 23.74
C LEU A 92 18.37 -7.71 23.03
N ALA A 93 18.78 -7.00 21.96
CA ALA A 93 20.03 -7.21 21.21
C ALA A 93 21.05 -6.12 21.57
#